data_AF-A0A6V0CVG1-F1
#
_entry.id   AF-A0A6V0CVG1-F1
#
_cell.length_a   1.000
_cell.length_b   1.000
_cell.length_c   1.000
_cell.angle_alpha   90.00
_cell.angle_beta   90.00
_cell.angle_gamma   90.00
#
_symmetry.space_group_name_H-M   'P 1'
#
loop_
_entity.id
_entity.type
_entity.pdbx_description
1 polymer ?
#
loop_
_entity_poly.entity_id
_entity_poly.type
_entity_poly.pdbx_seq_one_letter_code
_entity_poly.pdbx_strand_id
1 'polypeptide(L)'
;LQASQAWILCFIIHLLSTSIDSWNTSSVTTMEYMFFYGSAFNQPIDSWNTSSVTTMEYMFGRASAFNQPIDSWDTSSVTDMRFMFDNASSFNHTTDSWDTSSNKY
;
A
#
# COMPACT_ATOMS: atom_id res chain seq x y z
N LEU A 1 -16.80 -39.18 -7.92
CA LEU A 1 -16.78 -37.70 -7.94
C LEU A 1 -16.72 -37.25 -6.48
N GLN A 2 -15.55 -37.41 -5.87
CA GLN A 2 -15.37 -37.41 -4.41
C GLN A 2 -14.66 -36.14 -3.95
N ALA A 3 -14.82 -35.83 -2.67
CA ALA A 3 -14.18 -34.77 -1.89
C ALA A 3 -12.63 -34.68 -1.99
N SER A 4 -11.98 -35.52 -2.78
CA SER A 4 -10.52 -35.53 -3.04
C SER A 4 -10.03 -34.36 -3.89
N GLN A 5 -10.92 -33.62 -4.56
CA GLN A 5 -10.57 -32.40 -5.30
C GLN A 5 -10.75 -31.12 -4.48
N ALA A 6 -11.47 -31.17 -3.35
CA ALA A 6 -11.69 -30.00 -2.49
C ALA A 6 -10.42 -29.60 -1.71
N TRP A 7 -9.59 -30.57 -1.33
CA TRP A 7 -8.31 -30.31 -0.66
C TRP A 7 -7.27 -29.72 -1.62
N ILE A 8 -7.24 -30.18 -2.87
CA ILE A 8 -6.35 -29.65 -3.91
C ILE A 8 -6.83 -28.24 -4.34
N LEU A 9 -8.14 -28.02 -4.49
CA LEU A 9 -8.67 -26.66 -4.71
C LEU A 9 -8.38 -25.72 -3.53
N CYS A 10 -8.56 -26.17 -2.28
CA CYS A 10 -8.31 -25.35 -1.09
C CYS A 10 -6.81 -25.04 -0.90
N PHE A 11 -5.92 -25.99 -1.23
CA PHE A 11 -4.47 -25.79 -1.20
C PHE A 11 -3.99 -24.86 -2.34
N ILE A 12 -4.61 -24.92 -3.52
CA ILE A 12 -4.35 -23.99 -4.63
C ILE A 12 -4.94 -22.59 -4.35
N ILE A 13 -6.12 -22.48 -3.72
CA ILE A 13 -6.71 -21.21 -3.31
C ILE A 13 -5.87 -20.54 -2.19
N HIS A 14 -5.31 -21.32 -1.26
CA HIS A 14 -4.35 -20.82 -0.25
C HIS A 14 -2.99 -20.44 -0.84
N LEU A 15 -2.52 -21.15 -1.88
CA LEU A 15 -1.31 -20.79 -2.63
C LEU A 15 -1.48 -19.50 -3.45
N LEU A 16 -2.71 -19.06 -3.70
CA LEU A 16 -3.04 -17.84 -4.46
C LEU A 16 -3.43 -16.65 -3.57
N SER A 17 -3.49 -16.78 -2.23
CA SER A 17 -3.61 -15.62 -1.34
C SER A 17 -2.24 -14.99 -1.07
N THR A 18 -1.50 -14.69 -2.13
CA THR A 18 -0.21 -14.00 -1.99
C THR A 18 -0.48 -12.67 -1.30
N SER A 19 0.10 -12.48 -0.12
CA SER A 19 0.09 -11.18 0.55
C SER A 19 0.54 -10.12 -0.44
N ILE A 20 -0.18 -9.00 -0.49
CA ILE A 20 0.21 -7.88 -1.36
C ILE A 20 1.53 -7.24 -0.90
N ASP A 21 1.95 -7.50 0.34
CA ASP A 21 3.24 -7.08 0.87
C ASP A 21 4.39 -7.62 -0.02
N SER A 22 4.29 -8.86 -0.52
CA SER A 22 5.35 -9.47 -1.32
C SER A 22 5.40 -9.03 -2.79
N TRP A 23 4.66 -7.98 -3.17
CA TRP A 23 4.68 -7.48 -4.54
C TRP A 23 6.01 -6.78 -4.85
N ASN A 24 6.56 -7.03 -6.03
CA ASN A 24 7.72 -6.29 -6.51
C ASN A 24 7.26 -4.93 -7.07
N THR A 25 7.50 -3.86 -6.30
CA THR A 25 7.15 -2.49 -6.66
C THR A 25 8.34 -1.65 -7.12
N SER A 26 9.54 -2.23 -7.29
CA SER A 26 10.78 -1.48 -7.55
C SER A 26 10.76 -0.59 -8.80
N SER A 27 9.92 -0.94 -9.78
CA SER A 27 9.78 -0.21 -11.05
C SER A 27 8.52 0.65 -11.11
N VAL A 28 7.73 0.70 -10.03
CA VAL A 28 6.51 1.51 -9.98
C VAL A 28 6.91 2.97 -9.80
N THR A 29 6.40 3.83 -10.68
CA THR A 29 6.64 5.28 -10.62
C THR A 29 5.44 6.05 -10.08
N THR A 30 4.24 5.48 -10.10
CA THR A 30 3.00 6.14 -9.67
C THR A 30 2.17 5.22 -8.80
N MET A 31 1.81 5.69 -7.60
CA MET A 31 0.91 5.00 -6.66
C MET A 31 -0.33 5.85 -6.32
N GLU A 32 -0.63 6.85 -7.14
CA GLU A 32 -1.81 7.70 -6.97
C GLU A 32 -3.11 6.89 -6.95
N TYR A 33 -4.03 7.27 -6.06
CA TYR A 33 -5.35 6.66 -5.87
C TYR A 33 -5.39 5.14 -5.62
N MET A 34 -4.27 4.46 -5.39
CA MET A 34 -4.18 2.99 -5.38
C MET A 34 -5.15 2.33 -4.37
N PHE A 35 -5.33 2.95 -3.20
CA PHE A 35 -6.27 2.49 -2.16
C PHE A 35 -7.33 3.55 -1.84
N PHE A 36 -7.62 4.44 -2.79
CA PHE A 36 -8.66 5.45 -2.64
C PHE A 36 -10.03 4.78 -2.43
N TYR A 37 -10.78 5.22 -1.40
CA TYR A 37 -12.01 4.59 -0.93
C TYR A 37 -11.87 3.15 -0.39
N GLY A 38 -10.65 2.67 -0.17
CA GLY A 38 -10.37 1.38 0.47
C GLY A 38 -10.69 1.39 1.97
N SER A 39 -11.94 1.64 2.37
CA SER A 39 -12.34 1.88 3.76
C SER A 39 -11.99 0.73 4.71
N ALA A 40 -11.94 -0.51 4.21
CA ALA A 40 -11.56 -1.71 4.93
C ALA A 40 -10.09 -2.15 4.70
N PHE A 41 -9.32 -1.38 3.91
CA PHE A 41 -7.93 -1.71 3.62
C PHE A 41 -7.06 -1.50 4.85
N ASN A 42 -6.36 -2.56 5.27
CA ASN A 42 -5.41 -2.54 6.39
C ASN A 42 -4.40 -3.69 6.29
N GLN A 43 -4.02 -4.07 5.06
CA GLN A 43 -3.07 -5.14 4.80
C GLN A 43 -1.63 -4.60 4.90
N PRO A 44 -0.66 -5.39 5.38
CA PRO A 44 0.73 -4.95 5.44
C PRO A 44 1.27 -4.67 4.03
N ILE A 45 2.03 -3.58 3.92
CA ILE A 45 2.66 -3.08 2.67
C ILE A 45 4.00 -2.37 2.96
N ASP A 46 4.55 -2.58 4.16
CA ASP A 46 5.79 -1.93 4.59
C ASP A 46 6.98 -2.38 3.73
N SER A 47 6.95 -3.59 3.16
CA SER A 47 8.05 -4.11 2.35
C SER A 47 8.14 -3.57 0.91
N TRP A 48 7.22 -2.69 0.52
CA TRP A 48 7.22 -2.11 -0.82
C TRP A 48 8.43 -1.18 -1.04
N ASN A 49 9.05 -1.31 -2.21
CA ASN A 49 10.10 -0.40 -2.64
C ASN A 49 9.47 0.82 -3.34
N THR A 50 9.53 1.98 -2.69
CA THR A 50 8.99 3.25 -3.19
C THR A 50 10.04 4.19 -3.78
N SER A 51 11.32 3.79 -3.85
CA SER A 51 12.43 4.67 -4.28
C SER A 51 12.28 5.26 -5.70
N SER A 52 11.53 4.56 -6.58
CA SER A 52 11.22 5.00 -7.94
C SER A 52 9.90 5.80 -8.05
N VAL A 53 9.12 5.89 -6.97
CA VAL A 53 7.79 6.51 -6.98
C VAL A 53 7.92 8.03 -6.98
N THR A 54 7.20 8.68 -7.89
CA THR A 54 7.16 10.14 -8.04
C THR A 54 5.84 10.76 -7.59
N THR A 55 4.77 9.96 -7.49
CA THR A 55 3.41 10.45 -7.20
C THR A 55 2.67 9.49 -6.26
N MET A 56 2.13 10.00 -5.16
CA MET A 56 1.33 9.29 -4.15
C MET A 56 0.00 10.01 -3.83
N GLU A 57 -0.47 10.88 -4.72
CA GLU A 57 -1.72 11.64 -4.55
C GLU A 57 -2.89 10.71 -4.19
N TYR A 58 -3.65 11.04 -3.13
CA TYR A 58 -4.82 10.27 -2.66
C TYR A 58 -4.59 8.76 -2.41
N MET A 59 -3.35 8.28 -2.28
CA MET A 59 -3.06 6.84 -2.20
C MET A 59 -3.89 6.11 -1.14
N PHE A 60 -4.05 6.69 0.05
CA PHE A 60 -4.89 6.20 1.15
C PHE A 60 -6.09 7.10 1.45
N GLY A 61 -6.50 7.95 0.50
CA GLY A 61 -7.66 8.80 0.68
C GLY A 61 -8.91 7.97 0.98
N ARG A 62 -9.59 8.27 2.08
CA ARG A 62 -10.79 7.59 2.58
C ARG A 62 -10.57 6.11 2.95
N ALA A 63 -9.32 5.68 3.12
CA ALA A 63 -8.97 4.37 3.65
C ALA A 63 -9.10 4.38 5.20
N SER A 64 -10.33 4.47 5.69
CA SER A 64 -10.62 4.73 7.10
C SER A 64 -10.04 3.71 8.09
N ALA A 65 -9.82 2.46 7.68
CA ALA A 65 -9.27 1.40 8.53
C ALA A 65 -7.75 1.24 8.43
N PHE A 66 -7.07 1.97 7.54
CA PHE A 66 -5.64 1.80 7.31
C PHE A 66 -4.84 2.31 8.52
N ASN A 67 -4.01 1.43 9.09
CA ASN A 67 -3.13 1.74 10.22
C ASN A 67 -1.90 0.82 10.24
N GLN A 68 -1.29 0.58 9.08
CA GLN A 68 -0.05 -0.17 8.97
C GLN A 68 1.16 0.78 8.98
N PRO A 69 2.32 0.33 9.51
CA PRO A 69 3.57 1.09 9.37
C PRO A 69 3.96 1.18 7.89
N ILE A 70 4.52 2.33 7.53
CA ILE A 70 5.02 2.70 6.19
C ILE A 70 6.20 3.68 6.31
N ASP A 71 6.82 3.75 7.48
CA ASP A 71 7.94 4.63 7.80
C ASP A 71 9.24 4.20 7.09
N SER A 72 9.29 2.95 6.60
CA SER A 72 10.42 2.42 5.84
C SER A 72 10.48 2.89 4.38
N TRP A 73 9.42 3.52 3.88
CA TRP A 73 9.32 3.96 2.49
C TRP A 73 10.31 5.08 2.17
N ASP A 74 11.01 4.94 1.05
CA ASP A 74 11.81 6.00 0.45
C ASP A 74 10.90 6.94 -0.33
N THR A 75 10.75 8.17 0.15
CA THR A 75 9.93 9.19 -0.49
C THR A 75 10.73 10.29 -1.17
N SER A 76 12.06 10.16 -1.26
CA SER A 76 12.97 11.22 -1.77
C SER A 76 12.68 11.62 -3.23
N SER A 77 12.15 10.69 -4.02
CA SER A 77 11.72 10.90 -5.41
C SER A 77 10.29 11.45 -5.55
N VAL A 78 9.49 11.46 -4.48
CA VAL A 78 8.07 11.82 -4.54
C VAL A 78 7.91 13.33 -4.65
N THR A 79 7.13 13.75 -5.64
CA THR A 79 6.91 15.17 -5.95
C THR A 79 5.46 15.63 -5.72
N ASP A 80 4.55 14.70 -5.44
CA ASP A 80 3.15 14.99 -5.12
C ASP A 80 2.61 13.97 -4.12
N MET A 81 2.27 14.45 -2.92
CA MET A 81 1.65 13.68 -1.84
C MET A 81 0.29 14.25 -1.43
N ARG A 82 -0.33 15.08 -2.27
CA ARG A 82 -1.59 15.74 -1.91
C ARG A 82 -2.65 14.73 -1.52
N PHE A 83 -3.34 15.03 -0.42
CA PHE A 83 -4.46 14.24 0.09
C PHE A 83 -4.15 12.75 0.34
N MET A 84 -2.87 12.37 0.50
CA MET A 84 -2.44 10.97 0.67
C MET A 84 -3.22 10.24 1.77
N PHE A 85 -3.53 10.92 2.87
CA PHE A 85 -4.31 10.41 4.01
C PHE A 85 -5.64 11.16 4.24
N ASP A 86 -6.18 11.84 3.23
CA ASP A 86 -7.46 12.55 3.38
C ASP A 86 -8.55 11.58 3.88
N ASN A 87 -9.19 11.86 5.01
CA ASN A 87 -10.18 10.96 5.64
C ASN A 87 -9.67 9.54 5.99
N ALA A 88 -8.37 9.32 6.17
CA ALA A 88 -7.80 8.06 6.68
C ALA A 88 -7.79 8.04 8.22
N SER A 89 -8.98 7.99 8.83
CA SER A 89 -9.18 8.29 10.26
C SER A 89 -8.45 7.39 11.27
N SER A 90 -8.07 6.16 10.89
CA SER A 90 -7.37 5.24 11.80
C SER A 90 -5.85 5.32 11.72
N PHE A 91 -5.29 6.07 10.76
CA PHE A 91 -3.84 6.13 10.57
C PHE A 91 -3.18 6.89 11.72
N ASN A 92 -2.30 6.21 12.46
CA ASN A 92 -1.64 6.74 13.65
C ASN A 92 -0.17 6.31 13.72
N HIS A 93 0.55 6.42 12.61
CA HIS A 93 1.99 6.16 12.53
C HIS A 93 2.74 7.44 12.16
N THR A 94 3.97 7.57 12.66
CA THR A 94 4.85 8.70 12.33
C THR A 94 5.46 8.51 10.95
N THR A 95 5.56 9.58 10.18
CA THR A 95 6.25 9.62 8.87
C THR A 95 7.48 10.52 8.91
N ASP A 96 8.13 10.61 10.09
CA ASP A 96 9.24 11.53 10.35
C ASP A 96 10.50 11.20 9.53
N SER A 97 10.62 9.96 9.05
CA SER A 97 11.70 9.48 8.17
C SER A 97 11.53 9.92 6.72
N TRP A 98 10.34 10.35 6.31
CA TRP A 98 10.05 10.67 4.92
C TRP A 98 10.73 11.97 4.49
N ASP A 99 11.48 11.89 3.40
CA ASP A 99 11.96 13.06 2.70
C ASP A 99 10.80 13.70 1.92
N THR A 100 10.36 14.87 2.39
CA THR A 100 9.30 15.68 1.77
C THR A 100 9.86 16.90 1.03
N SER A 101 11.19 17.04 0.94
CA SER A 101 11.84 18.20 0.32
C SER A 101 11.58 18.31 -1.18
N SER A 102 11.31 17.19 -1.84
CA SER A 102 10.93 17.11 -3.26
C SER A 102 9.45 17.39 -3.52
N ASN A 103 8.61 17.45 -2.48
CA ASN A 103 7.18 17.63 -2.66
C ASN A 103 6.88 19.05 -3.16
N LYS A 104 6.18 19.14 -4.30
CA LYS A 104 5.81 20.40 -4.92
C LYS A 104 4.39 20.84 -4.55
N TYR A 105 3.58 19.94 -3.99
CA TYR A 105 2.15 20.12 -3.84
C TYR A 105 1.57 19.58 -2.53
#